data_AF-A0A0W1JFW1-F1
#
_entry.id   AF-A0A0W1JFW1-F1
#
_cell.length_a   1.000
_cell.length_b   1.000
_cell.length_c   1.000
_cell.angle_alpha   90.00
_cell.angle_beta   90.00
_cell.angle_gamma   90.00
#
_symmetry.space_group_name_H-M   'P 1'
#
loop_
_entity.id
_entity.type
_entity.pdbx_description
1 polymer ?
#
loop_
_entity_poly.entity_id
_entity_poly.type
_entity_poly.pdbx_seq_one_letter_code
_entity_poly.pdbx_strand_id
1 'polypeptide(L)'
;MIIIAILIAIIVPSFGWFLTVSDKGKSVFSANDSNLGQQSLKNQVEALRNEVKVNPQDPTARLKLANAYYDLGEQVRHGTAPDQAIPYFKQAVEEYKEVIKIKQDINVLVDMATAAFRSGQYELAEKTFNEAITAKPDFLNALVNYGMFLMDAKGLFGCNRAVEHSIDEGEPYSRRSSTH
;
A
#
# COMPACT_ATOMS: atom_id res chain seq x y z
N MET A 1 -15.89 -69.53 -12.94
CA MET A 1 -16.31 -68.35 -13.73
C MET A 1 -15.51 -67.14 -13.30
N ILE A 2 -14.45 -66.79 -14.03
CA ILE A 2 -13.81 -65.46 -14.01
C ILE A 2 -13.58 -65.11 -15.48
N ILE A 3 -14.28 -64.08 -15.94
CA ILE A 3 -14.16 -63.42 -17.25
C ILE A 3 -13.80 -61.98 -16.83
N ILE A 4 -12.82 -61.27 -17.38
CA ILE A 4 -12.84 -60.74 -18.73
C ILE A 4 -11.42 -60.30 -19.12
N ALA A 5 -11.01 -60.75 -20.30
CA ALA A 5 -9.85 -60.30 -21.05
C ALA A 5 -10.16 -59.01 -21.82
N ILE A 6 -9.10 -58.21 -21.96
CA ILE A 6 -8.98 -56.92 -22.62
C ILE A 6 -9.39 -56.96 -24.11
N LEU A 7 -10.02 -55.90 -24.61
CA LEU A 7 -9.98 -55.56 -26.04
C LEU A 7 -9.88 -54.03 -26.25
N ILE A 8 -8.84 -53.67 -27.00
CA ILE A 8 -8.43 -52.33 -27.45
C ILE A 8 -9.05 -52.07 -28.82
N ALA A 9 -9.48 -50.84 -29.13
CA ALA A 9 -9.32 -50.24 -30.47
C ALA A 9 -9.63 -48.74 -30.48
N ILE A 10 -8.80 -48.02 -31.24
CA ILE A 10 -8.66 -46.58 -31.40
C ILE A 10 -9.39 -46.15 -32.70
N ILE A 11 -9.73 -44.86 -32.85
CA ILE A 11 -9.51 -43.99 -34.04
C ILE A 11 -10.67 -42.95 -34.20
N VAL A 12 -10.52 -41.69 -33.76
CA VAL A 12 -10.07 -40.42 -34.43
C VAL A 12 -11.05 -39.85 -35.53
N PRO A 13 -10.96 -38.57 -35.95
CA PRO A 13 -11.72 -37.38 -35.49
C PRO A 13 -12.67 -36.78 -36.56
N SER A 14 -13.61 -35.91 -36.16
CA SER A 14 -14.29 -35.02 -37.11
C SER A 14 -14.28 -33.58 -36.62
N PHE A 15 -13.35 -32.85 -37.20
CA PHE A 15 -13.25 -31.40 -37.22
C PHE A 15 -14.53 -30.81 -37.86
N GLY A 16 -15.14 -29.82 -37.21
CA GLY A 16 -16.33 -29.13 -37.71
C GLY A 16 -16.47 -27.76 -37.06
N TRP A 17 -15.98 -26.76 -37.78
CA TRP A 17 -15.83 -25.34 -37.47
C TRP A 17 -17.16 -24.58 -37.22
N PHE A 18 -17.10 -23.64 -36.25
CA PHE A 18 -17.64 -22.26 -36.28
C PHE A 18 -19.17 -22.05 -36.20
N LEU A 19 -19.71 -21.35 -35.18
CA LEU A 19 -19.87 -19.87 -35.02
C LEU A 19 -20.58 -19.65 -33.65
N THR A 20 -20.46 -18.60 -32.82
CA THR A 20 -19.98 -17.21 -32.95
C THR A 20 -19.92 -16.53 -31.55
N VAL A 21 -18.80 -15.83 -31.28
CA VAL A 21 -18.56 -14.54 -30.58
C VAL A 21 -19.24 -14.12 -29.25
N SER A 22 -18.33 -13.74 -28.32
CA SER A 22 -18.33 -12.62 -27.34
C SER A 22 -19.14 -12.70 -26.04
N ASP A 23 -18.43 -12.87 -24.92
CA ASP A 23 -18.41 -11.83 -23.88
C ASP A 23 -17.11 -11.85 -23.06
N LYS A 24 -16.46 -10.68 -23.05
CA LYS A 24 -15.46 -10.09 -22.14
C LYS A 24 -14.60 -11.03 -21.30
N GLY A 25 -13.30 -10.97 -21.56
CA GLY A 25 -12.26 -11.40 -20.62
C GLY A 25 -12.46 -10.77 -19.25
N LYS A 26 -13.05 -11.53 -18.33
CA LYS A 26 -12.81 -11.36 -16.91
C LYS A 26 -11.52 -12.12 -16.63
N SER A 27 -10.44 -11.38 -16.44
CA SER A 27 -9.22 -11.94 -15.88
C SER A 27 -9.58 -12.60 -14.56
N VAL A 28 -9.57 -13.92 -14.51
CA VAL A 28 -9.56 -14.69 -13.28
C VAL A 28 -8.15 -14.54 -12.70
N PHE A 29 -7.81 -13.34 -12.22
CA PHE A 29 -6.69 -13.18 -11.30
C PHE A 29 -7.13 -13.86 -10.00
N SER A 30 -6.64 -15.08 -9.87
CA SER A 30 -6.91 -15.94 -8.74
C SER A 30 -6.37 -15.29 -7.46
N ALA A 31 -7.12 -15.33 -6.37
CA ALA A 31 -6.63 -14.95 -5.04
C ALA A 31 -5.33 -15.69 -4.64
N ASN A 32 -5.00 -16.78 -5.35
CA ASN A 32 -3.73 -17.48 -5.24
C ASN A 32 -2.52 -16.65 -5.67
N ASP A 33 -2.63 -15.81 -6.71
CA ASP A 33 -1.50 -15.00 -7.21
C ASP A 33 -1.18 -13.83 -6.27
N SER A 34 -2.20 -13.20 -5.68
CA SER A 34 -2.01 -12.15 -4.66
C SER A 34 -1.37 -12.70 -3.38
N ASN A 35 -1.73 -13.93 -2.98
CA ASN A 35 -1.15 -14.58 -1.80
C ASN A 35 0.31 -14.97 -2.01
N LEU A 36 0.68 -15.43 -3.21
CA LEU A 36 2.08 -15.73 -3.55
C LEU A 36 2.96 -14.47 -3.54
N GLY A 37 2.46 -13.36 -4.10
CA GLY A 37 3.16 -12.07 -4.05
C GLY A 37 3.35 -11.56 -2.61
N GLN A 38 2.31 -11.67 -1.78
CA GLN A 38 2.39 -11.26 -0.37
C GLN A 38 3.35 -12.14 0.44
N GLN A 39 3.34 -13.45 0.23
CA GLN A 39 4.27 -14.35 0.90
C GLN A 39 5.72 -14.06 0.50
N SER A 40 5.96 -13.76 -0.77
CA SER A 40 7.28 -13.36 -1.27
C SER A 40 7.79 -12.10 -0.57
N LEU A 41 6.96 -11.06 -0.48
CA LEU A 41 7.30 -9.82 0.22
C LEU A 41 7.56 -10.04 1.72
N LYS A 42 6.75 -10.85 2.40
CA LYS A 42 6.98 -11.21 3.82
C LYS A 42 8.33 -11.91 4.02
N ASN A 43 8.67 -12.85 3.15
CA ASN A 43 9.96 -13.54 3.20
C ASN A 43 11.13 -12.57 2.97
N GLN A 44 10.96 -11.62 2.02
CA GLN A 44 11.96 -10.59 1.74
C GLN A 44 12.17 -9.66 2.93
N VAL A 45 11.10 -9.21 3.58
CA VAL A 45 11.15 -8.39 4.80
C VAL A 45 11.95 -9.10 5.90
N GLU A 46 11.72 -10.40 6.13
CA GLU A 46 12.46 -11.14 7.16
C GLU A 46 13.95 -11.31 6.80
N ALA A 47 14.27 -11.53 5.52
CA ALA A 47 15.66 -11.58 5.06
C ALA A 47 16.39 -10.24 5.30
N LEU A 48 15.78 -9.12 4.88
CA LEU A 48 16.32 -7.78 5.08
C LEU A 48 16.41 -7.40 6.56
N ARG A 49 15.44 -7.82 7.37
CA ARG A 49 15.48 -7.62 8.82
C ARG A 49 16.66 -8.33 9.45
N ASN A 50 16.99 -9.54 9.01
CA ASN A 50 18.17 -10.25 9.49
C ASN A 50 19.47 -9.61 9.02
N GLU A 51 19.51 -9.07 7.80
CA GLU A 51 20.63 -8.26 7.30
C GLU A 51 20.86 -7.01 8.18
N VAL A 52 19.80 -6.25 8.48
CA VAL A 52 19.87 -5.07 9.36
C VAL A 52 20.27 -5.43 10.79
N LYS A 53 19.89 -6.61 11.31
CA LYS A 53 20.37 -7.08 12.63
C LYS A 53 21.89 -7.29 12.65
N VAL A 54 22.46 -7.80 11.55
CA VAL A 54 23.92 -8.04 11.45
C VAL A 54 24.67 -6.73 11.29
N ASN A 55 24.13 -5.79 10.50
CA ASN A 55 24.72 -4.45 10.35
C ASN A 55 23.68 -3.33 10.56
N PRO A 56 23.41 -2.94 11.82
CA PRO A 56 22.41 -1.92 12.13
C PRO A 56 22.78 -0.51 11.70
N GLN A 57 23.98 -0.27 11.17
CA GLN A 57 24.42 1.06 10.75
C GLN A 57 24.54 1.18 9.22
N ASP A 58 24.11 0.15 8.47
CA ASP A 58 24.04 0.25 7.01
C ASP A 58 22.73 0.97 6.58
N PRO A 59 22.81 2.23 6.11
CA PRO A 59 21.62 2.95 5.65
C PRO A 59 21.01 2.30 4.40
N THR A 60 21.78 1.55 3.61
CA THR A 60 21.28 0.90 2.39
C THR A 60 20.41 -0.30 2.74
N ALA A 61 20.86 -1.16 3.66
CA ALA A 61 20.07 -2.29 4.16
C ALA A 61 18.79 -1.82 4.85
N ARG A 62 18.87 -0.77 5.67
CA ARG A 62 17.70 -0.15 6.31
C ARG A 62 16.72 0.46 5.32
N LEU A 63 17.22 1.16 4.30
CA LEU A 63 16.36 1.72 3.26
C LEU A 63 15.61 0.62 2.50
N LYS A 64 16.29 -0.47 2.14
CA LYS A 64 15.63 -1.64 1.52
C LYS A 64 14.55 -2.22 2.43
N LEU A 65 14.83 -2.35 3.72
CA LEU A 65 13.86 -2.85 4.70
C LEU A 65 12.65 -1.93 4.83
N ALA A 66 12.88 -0.61 4.89
CA ALA A 66 11.82 0.40 4.93
C ALA A 66 10.90 0.32 3.70
N ASN A 67 11.50 0.27 2.50
CA ASN A 67 10.76 0.14 1.24
C ASN A 67 9.96 -1.17 1.21
N ALA A 68 10.55 -2.29 1.64
CA ALA A 68 9.87 -3.58 1.67
C ALA A 68 8.67 -3.58 2.64
N TYR A 69 8.79 -2.91 3.80
CA TYR A 69 7.66 -2.69 4.70
C TYR A 69 6.57 -1.82 4.06
N TYR A 70 6.95 -0.76 3.35
CA TYR A 70 6.01 0.10 2.65
C TYR A 70 5.24 -0.66 1.55
N ASP A 71 5.94 -1.43 0.72
CA ASP A 71 5.35 -2.23 -0.35
C ASP A 71 4.39 -3.29 0.20
N LEU A 72 4.78 -3.96 1.30
CA LEU A 72 3.91 -4.91 1.99
C LEU A 72 2.66 -4.20 2.55
N GLY A 73 2.81 -3.00 3.10
CA GLY A 73 1.71 -2.16 3.54
C GLY A 73 0.75 -1.83 2.40
N GLU A 74 1.25 -1.35 1.27
CA GLU A 74 0.42 -1.02 0.09
C GLU A 74 -0.33 -2.26 -0.43
N GLN A 75 0.32 -3.41 -0.50
CA GLN A 75 -0.34 -4.64 -0.93
C GLN A 75 -1.46 -5.06 0.03
N VAL A 76 -1.23 -4.97 1.34
CA VAL A 76 -2.24 -5.33 2.35
C VAL A 76 -3.40 -4.35 2.37
N ARG A 77 -3.14 -3.05 2.16
CA ARG A 77 -4.16 -2.00 2.13
C ARG A 77 -5.16 -2.18 0.99
N HIS A 78 -4.73 -2.78 -0.12
CA HIS A 78 -5.59 -3.12 -1.25
C HIS A 78 -6.26 -4.51 -1.12
N GLY A 79 -6.01 -5.23 -0.03
CA GLY A 79 -6.56 -6.56 0.25
C GLY A 79 -7.88 -6.53 1.04
N THR A 80 -8.23 -7.69 1.60
CA THR A 80 -9.48 -7.89 2.36
C THR A 80 -9.43 -7.35 3.79
N ALA A 81 -8.25 -7.00 4.29
CA ALA A 81 -8.03 -6.52 5.66
C ALA A 81 -7.10 -5.28 5.67
N PRO A 82 -7.57 -4.11 5.18
CA PRO A 82 -6.73 -2.93 4.99
C PRO A 82 -6.12 -2.39 6.29
N ASP A 83 -6.76 -2.61 7.44
CA ASP A 83 -6.24 -2.17 8.75
C ASP A 83 -4.92 -2.86 9.12
N GLN A 84 -4.67 -4.06 8.57
CA GLN A 84 -3.41 -4.78 8.77
C GLN A 84 -2.23 -4.12 8.04
N ALA A 85 -2.47 -3.11 7.19
CA ALA A 85 -1.42 -2.35 6.53
C ALA A 85 -0.74 -1.34 7.47
N ILE A 86 -1.49 -0.81 8.45
CA ILE A 86 -1.01 0.25 9.35
C ILE A 86 0.29 -0.14 10.08
N PRO A 87 0.42 -1.34 10.67
CA PRO A 87 1.67 -1.76 11.31
C PRO A 87 2.87 -1.75 10.36
N TYR A 88 2.70 -2.19 9.11
CA TYR A 88 3.78 -2.20 8.12
C TYR A 88 4.24 -0.80 7.76
N PHE A 89 3.31 0.13 7.56
CA PHE A 89 3.66 1.54 7.35
C PHE A 89 4.37 2.15 8.57
N LYS A 90 3.98 1.80 9.80
CA LYS A 90 4.70 2.23 11.01
C LYS A 90 6.13 1.70 11.04
N GLN A 91 6.33 0.43 10.67
CA GLN A 91 7.68 -0.15 10.58
C GLN A 91 8.53 0.52 9.50
N ALA A 92 7.95 0.85 8.34
CA ALA A 92 8.63 1.62 7.31
C ALA A 92 9.09 2.98 7.83
N VAL A 93 8.22 3.71 8.56
CA VAL A 93 8.57 4.99 9.19
C VAL A 93 9.77 4.86 10.12
N GLU A 94 9.82 3.85 10.98
CA GLU A 94 10.95 3.67 11.91
C GLU A 94 12.27 3.40 11.18
N GLU A 95 12.27 2.56 10.14
CA GLU A 95 13.48 2.30 9.36
C GLU A 95 13.93 3.53 8.55
N TYR A 96 12.99 4.27 7.95
CA TYR A 96 13.32 5.54 7.27
C TYR A 96 13.91 6.57 8.24
N LYS A 97 13.39 6.68 9.47
CA LYS A 97 13.96 7.56 10.50
C LYS A 97 15.43 7.22 10.77
N GLU A 98 15.77 5.93 10.85
CA GLU A 98 17.16 5.50 11.05
C GLU A 98 18.04 5.83 9.84
N VAL A 99 17.54 5.67 8.61
CA VAL A 99 18.26 6.06 7.39
C VAL A 99 18.58 7.56 7.40
N ILE A 100 17.60 8.41 7.70
CA ILE A 100 17.73 9.87 7.71
C ILE A 100 18.70 10.36 8.80
N LYS A 101 18.79 9.66 9.94
CA LYS A 101 19.80 9.95 10.99
C LYS A 101 21.23 9.75 10.50
N ILE A 102 21.46 8.75 9.65
CA ILE A 102 22.78 8.43 9.10
C ILE A 102 23.10 9.33 7.90
N LYS A 103 22.15 9.48 6.98
CA LYS A 103 22.30 10.27 5.75
C LYS A 103 20.99 10.95 5.41
N GLN A 104 21.00 12.27 5.41
CA GLN A 104 19.88 13.08 4.91
C GLN A 104 19.69 12.84 3.41
N ASP A 105 18.47 12.46 3.03
CA ASP A 105 18.04 12.28 1.63
C ASP A 105 16.59 12.74 1.49
N ILE A 106 16.36 13.68 0.58
CA ILE A 106 15.05 14.31 0.39
C ILE A 106 14.02 13.29 -0.13
N ASN A 107 14.43 12.31 -0.94
CA ASN A 107 13.51 11.26 -1.41
C ASN A 107 13.04 10.43 -0.21
N VAL A 108 13.97 10.05 0.67
CA VAL A 108 13.67 9.26 1.86
C VAL A 108 12.80 10.05 2.84
N LEU A 109 12.97 11.37 2.96
CA LEU A 109 12.03 12.22 3.73
C LEU A 109 10.61 12.15 3.17
N VAL A 110 10.45 12.23 1.84
CA VAL A 110 9.13 12.13 1.19
C VAL A 110 8.51 10.74 1.39
N ASP A 111 9.30 9.68 1.26
CA ASP A 111 8.83 8.31 1.47
C ASP A 111 8.42 8.07 2.93
N MET A 112 9.21 8.60 3.88
CA MET A 112 8.88 8.59 5.31
C MET A 112 7.57 9.33 5.60
N ALA A 113 7.39 10.54 5.05
CA ALA A 113 6.18 11.31 5.23
C ALA A 113 4.94 10.59 4.66
N THR A 114 5.11 9.94 3.51
CA THR A 114 4.05 9.16 2.87
C THR A 114 3.69 7.93 3.70
N ALA A 115 4.68 7.20 4.23
CA ALA A 115 4.45 6.09 5.15
C ALA A 115 3.76 6.56 6.45
N ALA A 116 4.17 7.71 7.00
CA ALA A 116 3.56 8.30 8.18
C ALA A 116 2.08 8.62 7.91
N PHE A 117 1.76 9.24 6.77
CA PHE A 117 0.40 9.51 6.33
C PHE A 117 -0.43 8.21 6.22
N ARG A 118 0.08 7.19 5.52
CA ARG A 118 -0.59 5.90 5.37
C ARG A 118 -0.81 5.14 6.68
N SER A 119 0.00 5.42 7.70
CA SER A 119 -0.13 4.84 9.05
C SER A 119 -1.01 5.63 10.02
N GLY A 120 -1.59 6.77 9.57
CA GLY A 120 -2.38 7.67 10.40
C GLY A 120 -1.58 8.61 11.30
N GLN A 121 -0.25 8.69 11.14
CA GLN A 121 0.63 9.60 11.89
C GLN A 121 0.65 10.98 11.21
N TYR A 122 -0.48 11.68 11.19
CA TYR A 122 -0.66 12.89 10.36
C TYR A 122 0.23 14.06 10.76
N GLU A 123 0.48 14.28 12.05
CA GLU A 123 1.36 15.35 12.52
C GLU A 123 2.81 15.10 12.07
N LEU A 124 3.25 13.84 12.12
CA LEU A 124 4.57 13.44 11.63
C LEU A 124 4.65 13.63 10.11
N ALA A 125 3.64 13.17 9.37
CA ALA A 125 3.58 13.32 7.92
C ALA A 125 3.68 14.79 7.50
N GLU A 126 2.87 15.66 8.10
CA GLU A 126 2.90 17.10 7.81
C GLU A 126 4.26 17.72 8.09
N LYS A 127 4.84 17.44 9.27
CA LYS A 127 6.15 17.96 9.62
C LYS A 127 7.20 17.52 8.61
N THR A 128 7.24 16.23 8.28
CA THR A 128 8.26 15.67 7.37
C THR A 128 8.07 16.13 5.92
N PHE A 129 6.83 16.30 5.43
CA PHE A 129 6.58 16.91 4.12
C PHE A 129 7.07 18.37 4.06
N ASN A 130 6.79 19.16 5.10
CA ASN A 130 7.27 20.54 5.18
C ASN A 130 8.80 20.62 5.25
N GLU A 131 9.46 19.69 5.95
CA GLU A 131 10.93 19.59 5.95
C GLU A 131 11.47 19.33 4.54
N ALA A 132 10.88 18.38 3.79
CA ALA A 132 11.29 18.07 2.42
C ALA A 132 11.09 19.27 1.46
N ILE A 133 9.95 19.97 1.55
CA ILE A 133 9.64 21.15 0.73
C ILE A 133 10.54 22.33 1.10
N THR A 134 10.85 22.52 2.39
CA THR A 134 11.77 23.58 2.82
C THR A 134 13.19 23.30 2.31
N ALA A 135 13.63 22.04 2.35
CA ALA A 135 14.94 21.65 1.84
C ALA A 135 15.03 21.79 0.31
N LYS A 136 13.95 21.48 -0.41
CA LYS A 136 13.90 21.62 -1.87
C LYS A 136 12.49 22.03 -2.34
N PRO A 137 12.24 23.35 -2.49
CA PRO A 137 10.91 23.88 -2.82
C PRO A 137 10.36 23.47 -4.19
N ASP A 138 11.23 23.11 -5.14
CA ASP A 138 10.89 22.69 -6.49
C ASP A 138 10.79 21.15 -6.64
N PHE A 139 10.86 20.41 -5.53
CA PHE A 139 10.80 18.95 -5.58
C PHE A 139 9.38 18.44 -5.83
N LEU A 140 9.07 18.16 -7.09
CA LEU A 140 7.74 17.75 -7.54
C LEU A 140 7.16 16.58 -6.75
N ASN A 141 7.96 15.55 -6.43
CA ASN A 141 7.46 14.40 -5.67
C ASN A 141 6.98 14.80 -4.27
N ALA A 142 7.70 15.71 -3.58
CA ALA A 142 7.26 16.22 -2.28
C ALA A 142 5.96 17.02 -2.41
N LEU A 143 5.87 17.93 -3.39
CA LEU A 143 4.70 18.76 -3.61
C LEU A 143 3.45 17.93 -3.94
N VAL A 144 3.59 16.92 -4.80
CA VAL A 144 2.49 16.03 -5.18
C VAL A 144 2.02 15.18 -4.00
N ASN A 145 2.95 14.53 -3.28
CA ASN A 145 2.60 13.68 -2.14
C ASN A 145 2.02 14.50 -0.98
N TYR A 146 2.55 15.70 -0.72
CA TYR A 146 1.99 16.60 0.28
C TYR A 146 0.59 17.09 -0.13
N GLY A 147 0.38 17.41 -1.40
CA GLY A 147 -0.96 17.73 -1.93
C GLY A 147 -1.96 16.61 -1.67
N MET A 148 -1.61 15.36 -1.95
CA MET A 148 -2.46 14.20 -1.65
C MET A 148 -2.75 14.07 -0.14
N PHE A 149 -1.75 14.28 0.71
CA PHE A 149 -1.94 14.29 2.17
C PHE A 149 -2.91 15.39 2.61
N LEU A 150 -2.78 16.61 2.08
CA LEU A 150 -3.67 17.74 2.40
C LEU A 150 -5.12 17.49 1.95
N MET A 151 -5.29 16.82 0.80
CA MET A 151 -6.61 16.44 0.30
C MET A 151 -7.29 15.39 1.19
N ASP A 152 -6.58 14.33 1.54
CA ASP A 152 -7.16 13.16 2.22
C ASP A 152 -7.21 13.33 3.75
N ALA A 153 -6.08 13.69 4.38
CA ALA A 153 -5.99 13.76 5.85
C ALA A 153 -6.54 15.08 6.43
N LYS A 154 -6.40 16.20 5.70
CA LYS A 154 -6.85 17.51 6.19
C LYS A 154 -8.20 17.96 5.65
N GLY A 155 -8.76 17.25 4.66
CA GLY A 155 -10.04 17.60 4.05
C GLY A 155 -10.05 19.03 3.48
N LEU A 156 -8.90 19.55 3.04
CA LEU A 156 -8.75 20.93 2.57
C LEU A 156 -9.52 21.23 1.27
N PHE A 157 -10.09 20.20 0.65
CA PHE A 157 -11.26 20.30 -0.22
C PHE A 157 -12.36 19.48 0.43
N GLY A 158 -13.31 20.15 1.08
CA GLY A 158 -14.21 19.58 2.08
C GLY A 158 -14.80 18.21 1.72
N CYS A 159 -14.36 17.18 2.44
CA CYS A 159 -15.09 15.97 2.80
C CYS A 159 -14.32 15.28 3.94
N ASN A 160 -14.91 15.25 5.14
CA ASN A 160 -14.56 14.38 6.27
C ASN A 160 -13.42 14.77 7.24
N ARG A 161 -13.45 15.99 7.78
CA ARG A 161 -13.01 16.24 9.18
C ARG A 161 -14.19 16.23 10.18
N ALA A 162 -15.35 15.74 9.77
CA ALA A 162 -16.58 15.77 10.57
C ALA A 162 -16.80 14.51 11.44
N VAL A 163 -15.92 13.50 11.42
CA VAL A 163 -16.21 12.21 12.08
C VAL A 163 -15.48 12.01 13.41
N GLU A 164 -14.33 12.68 13.66
CA GLU A 164 -13.63 12.54 14.95
C GLU A 164 -13.95 13.65 15.96
N HIS A 165 -14.47 14.81 15.51
CA HIS A 165 -14.92 15.86 16.44
C HIS A 165 -16.42 15.80 16.79
N SER A 166 -17.18 14.87 16.20
CA SER A 166 -18.64 14.81 16.37
C SER A 166 -19.14 13.73 17.34
N ILE A 167 -18.25 13.00 18.01
CA ILE A 167 -18.65 12.03 19.06
C ILE A 167 -18.60 12.66 20.46
N ASP A 168 -18.17 13.93 20.60
CA ASP A 168 -18.03 14.57 21.93
C ASP A 168 -18.85 15.86 22.14
N GLU A 169 -19.54 16.42 21.14
CA GLU A 169 -20.53 17.47 21.40
C GLU A 169 -21.82 17.19 20.64
N GLY A 170 -22.80 16.68 21.38
CA GLY A 170 -24.17 16.60 20.92
C GLY A 170 -24.75 17.99 20.72
N GLU A 171 -25.13 18.31 19.48
CA GLU A 171 -26.28 19.15 19.11
C GLU A 171 -26.46 18.98 17.57
N PRO A 172 -27.66 18.66 17.06
CA PRO A 172 -27.88 18.46 15.64
C PRO A 172 -27.87 19.81 14.90
N TYR A 173 -27.02 19.91 13.87
CA TYR A 173 -26.90 21.06 12.97
C TYR A 173 -28.26 21.43 12.33
N SER A 174 -28.91 22.44 12.90
CA SER A 174 -30.07 23.10 12.32
C SER A 174 -29.64 24.21 11.35
N ARG A 175 -30.43 24.36 10.29
CA ARG A 175 -30.25 25.26 9.14
C ARG A 175 -29.78 26.67 9.52
N ARG A 176 -28.70 27.14 8.89
CA ARG A 176 -28.51 28.57 8.58
C ARG A 176 -28.49 28.77 7.06
N SER A 177 -29.67 28.87 6.48
CA SER A 177 -29.86 29.58 5.22
C SER A 177 -29.87 31.08 5.53
N SER A 178 -28.78 31.77 5.22
CA SER A 178 -28.75 33.23 5.15
C SER A 178 -28.91 33.65 3.70
N THR A 179 -30.02 34.30 3.37
CA THR A 179 -30.12 35.20 2.21
C THR A 179 -30.60 36.54 2.72
N HIS A 180 -29.75 37.54 2.56
CA HIS A 180 -30.18 38.94 2.42
C HIS A 180 -30.90 39.09 1.07
#